data_AF-A0A534ZG30-F1
#
_entry.id   AF-A0A534ZG30-F1
#
_cell.length_a   1.000
_cell.length_b   1.000
_cell.length_c   1.000
_cell.angle_alpha   90.00
_cell.angle_beta   90.00
_cell.angle_gamma   90.00
#
_symmetry.space_group_name_H-M   'P 1'
#
loop_
_entity.id
_entity.type
_entity.pdbx_description
1 polymer ?
#
loop_
_entity_poly.entity_id
_entity_poly.type
_entity_poly.pdbx_seq_one_letter_code
_entity_poly.pdbx_strand_id
1 'polypeptide(L)'
;MGGRHRHHRPDRAGHVRGRLLLDASSFLGACPGDQGRLRPRAHPHAPGGRRRALSKAPEHRVCVPGGGRERDPLLHRLGRRRLSGRCACPGGRPGRHHGARPRRPALDQARVHLLPRLHGPPVRALRRLAIHSLAVEIVRLHLARLGSFNDVPVHGFVIKHPRAGAILVDTGVGWPTDVIHEWRVVNRHAADVLAEHDLSPADVRIVINSHLHWDHCGQNAVFKHAPFHIQRSELDRARREEKKTADWFDFAGARFELLDGDAEIAEGVHVVATPGHTTGHQSVVVDLPDGKAVMIGDAAYTADIYREADAADLSRWPGQHSNRKAWTRSLKRLHGMHPHAVHFCHDTRTVAPS
;
A
#
# COMPACT_ATOMS: atom_id res chain seq x y z
N MET A 1 -33.60 22.62 56.50
CA MET A 1 -34.24 23.50 55.50
C MET A 1 -33.19 24.50 55.06
N GLY A 2 -32.54 24.32 53.90
CA GLY A 2 -32.93 24.95 52.63
C GLY A 2 -32.19 26.30 52.49
N GLY A 3 -31.43 26.65 51.46
CA GLY A 3 -31.22 26.11 50.12
C GLY A 3 -30.92 27.29 49.18
N ARG A 4 -30.19 26.98 48.10
CA ARG A 4 -30.13 27.72 46.81
C ARG A 4 -29.10 28.85 46.65
N HIS A 5 -27.98 28.45 46.05
CA HIS A 5 -27.22 29.27 45.10
C HIS A 5 -28.10 29.74 43.95
N ARG A 6 -28.01 31.03 43.59
CA ARG A 6 -28.60 31.60 42.38
C ARG A 6 -27.54 31.78 41.29
N HIS A 7 -27.91 31.30 40.11
CA HIS A 7 -27.25 31.52 38.83
C HIS A 7 -27.20 33.01 38.45
N HIS A 8 -26.11 33.41 37.80
CA HIS A 8 -26.14 34.48 36.81
C HIS A 8 -25.32 34.06 35.58
N ARG A 9 -26.01 33.89 34.44
CA ARG A 9 -25.47 34.21 33.12
C ARG A 9 -25.84 35.67 32.80
N PRO A 10 -25.05 36.31 31.92
CA PRO A 10 -25.65 36.69 30.65
C PRO A 10 -24.77 36.36 29.44
N ASP A 11 -25.38 36.61 28.30
CA ASP A 11 -25.18 36.05 26.98
C ASP A 11 -24.29 36.94 26.07
N ARG A 12 -23.70 36.28 25.06
CA ARG A 12 -23.47 36.71 23.67
C ARG A 12 -22.33 37.67 23.26
N ALA A 13 -21.65 37.16 22.21
CA ALA A 13 -21.27 37.76 20.93
C ALA A 13 -19.82 38.20 20.72
N GLY A 14 -19.17 37.54 19.76
CA GLY A 14 -17.86 37.88 19.20
C GLY A 14 -17.48 36.92 18.08
N HIS A 15 -18.22 36.95 16.97
CA HIS A 15 -17.87 36.25 15.73
C HIS A 15 -16.70 37.00 15.06
N VAL A 16 -15.54 36.35 14.90
CA VAL A 16 -14.49 36.80 13.98
C VAL A 16 -14.27 35.71 12.95
N ARG A 17 -14.77 35.98 11.74
CA ARG A 17 -14.49 35.24 10.50
C ARG A 17 -13.05 35.53 10.08
N GLY A 18 -12.18 34.52 10.14
CA GLY A 18 -10.90 34.51 9.43
C GLY A 18 -10.99 33.57 8.23
N ARG A 19 -11.15 34.13 7.03
CA ARG A 19 -10.91 33.42 5.76
C ARG A 19 -9.41 33.19 5.63
N LEU A 20 -8.96 31.94 5.71
CA LEU A 20 -7.76 31.51 4.97
C LEU A 20 -8.25 30.69 3.77
N LEU A 21 -8.34 31.36 2.63
CA LEU A 21 -8.30 30.70 1.32
C LEU A 21 -6.84 30.28 1.11
N LEU A 22 -6.55 29.00 1.33
CA LEU A 22 -5.34 28.37 0.81
C LEU A 22 -5.74 27.61 -0.45
N ASP A 23 -5.24 28.12 -1.55
CA ASP A 23 -5.41 27.66 -2.91
C ASP A 23 -4.71 26.30 -3.10
N ALA A 24 -5.48 25.21 -3.16
CA ALA A 24 -4.99 23.85 -3.42
C ALA A 24 -4.80 23.55 -4.92
N SER A 25 -4.85 24.57 -5.79
CA SER A 25 -4.80 24.42 -7.25
C SER A 25 -3.43 24.13 -7.84
N SER A 26 -2.35 24.08 -7.03
CA SER A 26 -0.97 24.04 -7.55
C SER A 26 -0.30 22.65 -7.55
N PHE A 27 -1.04 21.56 -7.25
CA PHE A 27 -0.50 20.20 -7.31
C PHE A 27 -1.29 19.22 -8.18
N LEU A 28 -2.29 19.70 -8.93
CA LEU A 28 -2.98 18.91 -9.94
C LEU A 28 -2.39 19.22 -11.31
N GLY A 29 -1.68 18.25 -11.88
CA GLY A 29 -1.24 18.29 -13.26
C GLY A 29 -2.44 18.37 -14.21
N ALA A 30 -2.75 19.58 -14.65
CA ALA A 30 -3.64 19.84 -15.78
C ALA A 30 -2.97 20.88 -16.69
N CYS A 31 -2.56 20.45 -17.88
CA CYS A 31 -2.14 21.37 -18.95
C CYS A 31 -3.36 22.18 -19.42
N PRO A 32 -3.27 23.51 -19.61
CA PRO A 32 -4.33 24.25 -20.29
C PRO A 32 -4.22 24.01 -21.80
N GLY A 33 -5.13 23.20 -22.33
CA GLY A 33 -5.39 23.08 -23.76
C GLY A 33 -6.39 24.14 -24.21
N ASP A 34 -5.97 24.89 -25.22
CA ASP A 34 -6.65 25.95 -25.96
C ASP A 34 -8.16 25.71 -26.20
N GLN A 35 -9.03 26.58 -25.67
CA GLN A 35 -10.45 26.61 -26.04
C GLN A 35 -10.74 27.82 -26.92
N GLY A 36 -10.65 27.58 -28.22
CA GLY A 36 -11.21 28.44 -29.26
C GLY A 36 -12.74 28.57 -29.12
N ARG A 37 -13.18 29.82 -29.18
CA ARG A 37 -14.55 30.29 -29.44
C ARG A 37 -15.41 29.33 -30.26
N LEU A 38 -16.60 28.96 -29.77
CA LEU A 38 -17.80 28.84 -30.61
C LEU A 38 -19.06 29.21 -29.81
N ARG A 39 -19.77 30.25 -30.28
CA ARG A 39 -21.14 30.62 -29.87
C ARG A 39 -22.15 29.72 -30.60
N PRO A 40 -23.27 29.30 -30.00
CA PRO A 40 -24.40 28.81 -30.77
C PRO A 40 -25.34 29.97 -31.13
N ARG A 41 -25.58 30.18 -32.43
CA ARG A 41 -26.76 30.89 -32.94
C ARG A 41 -27.80 29.86 -33.35
N ALA A 42 -29.05 30.18 -33.02
CA ALA A 42 -30.25 29.42 -33.32
C ALA A 42 -30.52 29.26 -34.82
N HIS A 43 -31.10 28.12 -35.20
CA HIS A 43 -31.85 27.91 -36.45
C HIS A 43 -33.32 28.30 -36.24
N PRO A 44 -34.05 28.70 -37.30
CA PRO A 44 -34.86 27.70 -38.03
C PRO A 44 -34.97 27.91 -39.56
N HIS A 45 -35.55 26.88 -40.18
CA HIS A 45 -36.16 26.76 -41.52
C HIS A 45 -35.41 25.96 -42.61
N ALA A 46 -36.06 24.85 -42.97
CA ALA A 46 -35.91 24.03 -44.18
C ALA A 46 -36.66 24.68 -45.37
N PRO A 47 -36.85 24.07 -46.57
CA PRO A 47 -36.38 22.76 -47.07
C PRO A 47 -35.87 22.78 -48.54
N GLY A 48 -35.36 21.63 -49.00
CA GLY A 48 -35.41 21.27 -50.42
C GLY A 48 -34.16 20.59 -50.98
N GLY A 49 -34.36 19.52 -51.75
CA GLY A 49 -33.39 19.11 -52.77
C GLY A 49 -32.92 17.66 -52.72
N ARG A 50 -33.54 16.83 -53.57
CA ARG A 50 -33.16 15.46 -53.90
C ARG A 50 -31.77 15.38 -54.57
N ARG A 51 -31.10 14.23 -54.38
CA ARG A 51 -30.36 13.36 -55.35
C ARG A 51 -29.08 12.82 -54.71
N ARG A 52 -29.03 11.52 -54.42
CA ARG A 52 -28.40 10.45 -55.23
C ARG A 52 -26.91 10.71 -55.55
N ALA A 53 -26.09 9.83 -54.95
CA ALA A 53 -25.16 8.91 -55.60
C ALA A 53 -23.65 9.17 -55.45
N LEU A 54 -23.00 8.08 -55.03
CA LEU A 54 -21.76 7.51 -55.56
C LEU A 54 -20.42 8.16 -55.19
N SER A 55 -19.69 7.38 -54.37
CA SER A 55 -18.33 6.89 -54.60
C SER A 55 -17.21 7.91 -54.86
N LYS A 56 -16.17 7.87 -54.02
CA LYS A 56 -14.87 7.25 -54.34
C LYS A 56 -13.85 7.66 -53.28
N ALA A 57 -13.16 6.66 -52.74
CA ALA A 57 -11.83 6.81 -52.17
C ALA A 57 -10.83 7.24 -53.27
N PRO A 58 -9.68 7.78 -52.86
CA PRO A 58 -8.46 7.14 -53.33
C PRO A 58 -7.45 6.91 -52.19
N GLU A 59 -6.86 5.73 -52.25
CA GLU A 59 -5.53 5.43 -51.72
C GLU A 59 -4.48 6.24 -52.49
N HIS A 60 -3.46 6.76 -51.80
CA HIS A 60 -2.07 6.31 -51.94
C HIS A 60 -1.04 7.33 -51.45
N ARG A 61 0.08 6.73 -51.00
CA ARG A 61 1.47 7.21 -50.93
C ARG A 61 1.98 7.81 -49.61
N VAL A 62 2.57 6.88 -48.87
CA VAL A 62 3.86 6.96 -48.19
C VAL A 62 4.91 7.69 -49.05
N CYS A 63 5.62 8.64 -48.42
CA CYS A 63 6.97 9.06 -48.79
C CYS A 63 7.78 9.31 -47.51
N VAL A 64 8.93 8.62 -47.41
CA VAL A 64 10.02 8.84 -46.45
C VAL A 64 11.15 9.58 -47.18
N PRO A 65 11.87 10.48 -46.49
CA PRO A 65 13.33 10.57 -46.63
C PRO A 65 13.99 10.59 -45.21
N GLY A 66 15.05 9.88 -44.84
CA GLY A 66 16.33 9.59 -45.51
C GLY A 66 17.08 10.91 -45.78
N GLY A 67 18.07 11.41 -45.04
CA GLY A 67 19.18 10.80 -44.31
C GLY A 67 20.48 11.53 -44.75
N GLY A 68 21.27 12.06 -43.82
CA GLY A 68 22.59 12.68 -44.05
C GLY A 68 23.04 13.44 -42.79
N ARG A 69 23.89 12.87 -41.91
CA ARG A 69 25.36 12.82 -41.92
C ARG A 69 26.06 14.19 -41.96
N GLU A 70 26.59 14.59 -40.80
CA GLU A 70 27.85 15.33 -40.72
C GLU A 70 28.59 14.95 -39.41
N ARG A 71 29.90 14.76 -39.53
CA ARG A 71 30.88 14.52 -38.47
C ARG A 71 31.79 15.75 -38.44
N ASP A 72 32.17 16.27 -37.27
CA ASP A 72 33.58 16.40 -36.88
C ASP A 72 33.76 16.89 -35.41
N PRO A 73 34.97 16.71 -34.82
CA PRO A 73 35.22 16.64 -33.38
C PRO A 73 35.94 17.88 -32.84
N LEU A 74 36.09 17.99 -31.51
CA LEU A 74 37.22 18.70 -30.89
C LEU A 74 37.49 18.20 -29.46
N LEU A 75 38.76 17.85 -29.24
CA LEU A 75 39.44 17.50 -27.99
C LEU A 75 40.09 18.76 -27.39
N HIS A 76 40.12 18.88 -26.06
CA HIS A 76 41.25 19.36 -25.22
C HIS A 76 40.80 19.26 -23.74
N ARG A 77 41.27 18.30 -22.91
CA ARG A 77 42.58 18.13 -22.24
C ARG A 77 42.84 19.16 -21.12
N LEU A 78 42.94 18.65 -19.89
CA LEU A 78 43.79 19.00 -18.71
C LEU A 78 43.00 18.72 -17.42
N GLY A 79 43.50 18.03 -16.39
CA GLY A 79 44.82 17.50 -16.13
C GLY A 79 44.80 16.48 -14.99
N ARG A 80 45.74 15.53 -15.07
CA ARG A 80 46.14 14.61 -14.01
C ARG A 80 46.88 15.39 -12.92
N ARG A 81 46.64 15.09 -11.64
CA ARG A 81 47.68 15.16 -10.61
C ARG A 81 47.67 13.87 -9.79
N ARG A 82 48.74 13.08 -10.00
CA ARG A 82 49.27 12.10 -9.04
C ARG A 82 50.42 12.80 -8.31
N LEU A 83 50.43 12.72 -6.98
CA LEU A 83 51.60 12.77 -6.09
C LEU A 83 51.24 11.78 -4.97
N SER A 84 51.82 10.58 -4.80
CA SER A 84 53.19 10.23 -4.41
C SER A 84 53.70 11.01 -3.19
N GLY A 85 53.71 10.34 -2.03
CA GLY A 85 54.31 10.85 -0.80
C GLY A 85 54.21 9.81 0.32
N ARG A 86 55.09 8.81 0.27
CA ARG A 86 55.42 7.92 1.40
C ARG A 86 56.07 8.77 2.50
N CYS A 87 55.72 8.53 3.76
CA CYS A 87 56.62 8.71 4.91
C CYS A 87 56.39 7.59 5.92
N ALA A 88 57.50 7.09 6.44
CA ALA A 88 57.63 5.86 7.19
C ALA A 88 57.45 6.05 8.71
N CYS A 89 57.17 4.94 9.39
CA CYS A 89 57.16 4.75 10.85
C CYS A 89 58.54 5.03 11.49
N PRO A 90 58.63 5.18 12.83
CA PRO A 90 58.69 4.02 13.76
C PRO A 90 57.85 4.28 15.04
N GLY A 91 57.52 3.38 15.96
CA GLY A 91 57.88 2.02 16.32
C GLY A 91 57.39 1.81 17.77
N GLY A 92 57.11 0.58 18.21
CA GLY A 92 56.90 0.27 19.64
C GLY A 92 55.83 -0.78 20.00
N ARG A 93 56.23 -2.05 20.02
CA ARG A 93 55.70 -3.10 20.94
C ARG A 93 56.83 -3.42 21.92
N PRO A 94 56.55 -3.85 23.17
CA PRO A 94 56.43 -5.29 23.51
C PRO A 94 55.37 -5.52 24.63
N GLY A 95 54.98 -6.71 25.11
CA GLY A 95 55.43 -8.10 25.00
C GLY A 95 54.50 -9.00 25.83
N ARG A 96 54.53 -10.31 25.57
CA ARG A 96 53.75 -11.39 26.23
C ARG A 96 54.47 -11.88 27.49
N HIS A 97 53.74 -12.48 28.45
CA HIS A 97 54.28 -13.55 29.31
C HIS A 97 53.22 -14.58 29.74
N HIS A 98 53.70 -15.82 29.87
CA HIS A 98 53.02 -17.10 30.14
C HIS A 98 52.92 -17.44 31.64
N GLY A 99 52.03 -18.41 31.98
CA GLY A 99 52.10 -19.27 33.18
C GLY A 99 50.74 -19.92 33.49
N ALA A 100 50.47 -21.18 33.12
CA ALA A 100 50.78 -22.46 33.79
C ALA A 100 49.70 -22.95 34.80
N ARG A 101 49.13 -24.14 34.54
CA ARG A 101 48.24 -24.95 35.43
C ARG A 101 49.07 -25.73 36.47
N PRO A 102 48.50 -26.18 37.62
CA PRO A 102 48.11 -27.61 37.78
C PRO A 102 46.86 -27.85 38.70
N ARG A 103 45.96 -28.79 38.38
CA ARG A 103 45.69 -30.17 38.89
C ARG A 103 44.99 -30.33 40.27
N ARG A 104 43.97 -31.21 40.26
CA ARG A 104 43.03 -31.65 41.31
C ARG A 104 43.67 -32.44 42.48
N PRO A 105 42.88 -32.73 43.53
CA PRO A 105 42.77 -34.08 44.06
C PRO A 105 41.33 -34.65 44.02
N ALA A 106 41.25 -35.98 44.10
CA ALA A 106 40.05 -36.82 44.15
C ALA A 106 39.83 -37.35 45.60
N LEU A 107 38.85 -38.24 45.77
CA LEU A 107 38.33 -38.96 46.97
C LEU A 107 36.93 -38.41 47.36
N ASP A 108 35.87 -39.18 47.64
CA ASP A 108 35.74 -40.58 48.05
C ASP A 108 34.34 -41.14 47.69
N GLN A 109 34.23 -42.47 47.68
CA GLN A 109 33.07 -43.31 47.34
C GLN A 109 32.03 -43.38 48.48
N ALA A 110 30.75 -43.57 48.13
CA ALA A 110 29.90 -44.58 48.77
C ALA A 110 28.64 -44.88 47.93
N ARG A 111 28.46 -46.16 47.59
CA ARG A 111 27.22 -46.76 47.09
C ARG A 111 26.38 -47.23 48.27
N VAL A 112 25.06 -47.00 48.22
CA VAL A 112 24.08 -47.95 48.77
C VAL A 112 22.91 -48.04 47.79
N HIS A 113 22.65 -49.25 47.29
CA HIS A 113 21.43 -49.60 46.57
C HIS A 113 20.36 -50.03 47.58
N LEU A 114 19.11 -49.58 47.41
CA LEU A 114 17.94 -50.41 47.69
C LEU A 114 16.74 -49.89 46.86
N LEU A 115 16.24 -50.74 45.95
CA LEU A 115 14.92 -50.62 45.31
C LEU A 115 13.90 -51.35 46.19
N PRO A 116 12.62 -50.95 46.21
CA PRO A 116 11.72 -51.50 45.19
C PRO A 116 10.75 -50.52 44.55
N ARG A 117 10.32 -50.96 43.38
CA ARG A 117 9.37 -50.40 42.40
C ARG A 117 8.04 -49.97 43.03
N LEU A 118 7.55 -48.79 42.63
CA LEU A 118 6.14 -48.57 42.32
C LEU A 118 6.03 -47.78 41.02
N HIS A 119 5.19 -48.29 40.12
CA HIS A 119 4.93 -47.76 38.79
C HIS A 119 4.08 -46.49 38.87
N GLY A 120 4.57 -45.40 38.31
CA GLY A 120 3.75 -44.29 37.82
C GLY A 120 4.13 -44.05 36.36
N PRO A 121 3.17 -43.90 35.42
CA PRO A 121 3.52 -43.69 34.03
C PRO A 121 4.25 -42.34 33.88
N PRO A 122 5.26 -42.23 33.00
CA PRO A 122 5.84 -40.95 32.68
C PRO A 122 4.76 -40.14 31.97
N VAL A 123 4.55 -38.91 32.44
CA VAL A 123 3.72 -37.90 31.78
C VAL A 123 4.34 -37.66 30.40
N ARG A 124 3.92 -38.47 29.43
CA ARG A 124 4.26 -38.32 28.02
C ARG A 124 3.77 -36.95 27.61
N ALA A 125 4.73 -36.13 27.21
CA ALA A 125 4.58 -34.92 26.42
C ALA A 125 3.20 -34.82 25.77
N LEU A 126 2.35 -33.95 26.32
CA LEU A 126 1.34 -33.26 25.55
C LEU A 126 2.09 -32.40 24.52
N ARG A 127 2.55 -33.04 23.43
CA ARG A 127 2.57 -32.37 22.14
C ARG A 127 1.12 -31.93 21.95
N ARG A 128 0.84 -30.66 22.26
CA ARG A 128 -0.32 -29.98 21.73
C ARG A 128 -0.25 -30.23 20.23
N LEU A 129 -1.08 -31.15 19.73
CA LEU A 129 -1.50 -31.12 18.34
C LEU A 129 -2.21 -29.79 18.19
N ALA A 130 -1.44 -28.74 17.87
CA ALA A 130 -1.99 -27.59 17.20
C ALA A 130 -2.53 -28.17 15.90
N ILE A 131 -3.82 -28.50 15.90
CA ILE A 131 -4.62 -28.57 14.70
C ILE A 131 -4.45 -27.18 14.12
N HIS A 132 -3.46 -27.01 13.24
CA HIS A 132 -3.32 -25.78 12.50
C HIS A 132 -4.63 -25.67 11.76
N SER A 133 -5.40 -24.65 12.12
CA SER A 133 -6.66 -24.39 11.47
C SER A 133 -6.41 -24.43 9.97
N LEU A 134 -7.07 -25.37 9.28
CA LEU A 134 -7.09 -25.39 7.82
C LEU A 134 -7.87 -24.19 7.26
N ALA A 135 -8.46 -23.37 8.14
CA ALA A 135 -9.19 -22.18 7.76
C ALA A 135 -8.23 -21.01 7.55
N VAL A 136 -8.55 -20.23 6.52
CA VAL A 136 -7.97 -18.92 6.30
C VAL A 136 -8.48 -17.96 7.37
N GLU A 137 -7.58 -17.18 7.96
CA GLU A 137 -7.91 -16.10 8.90
C GLU A 137 -7.51 -14.76 8.29
N ILE A 138 -8.39 -13.76 8.37
CA ILE A 138 -8.14 -12.38 7.92
C ILE A 138 -7.98 -11.50 9.15
N VAL A 139 -6.81 -10.85 9.26
CA VAL A 139 -6.47 -9.93 10.34
C VAL A 139 -6.36 -8.52 9.79
N ARG A 140 -7.09 -7.57 10.37
CA ARG A 140 -6.95 -6.15 10.05
C ARG A 140 -5.80 -5.55 10.85
N LEU A 141 -4.86 -4.91 10.15
CA LEU A 141 -3.75 -4.18 10.76
C LEU A 141 -4.08 -2.70 10.81
N HIS A 142 -3.95 -2.07 11.98
CA HIS A 142 -4.07 -0.62 12.13
C HIS A 142 -2.69 0.03 11.97
N LEU A 143 -2.36 0.47 10.76
CA LEU A 143 -0.99 0.87 10.37
C LEU A 143 -0.73 2.36 10.57
N ALA A 144 -1.73 3.22 10.36
CA ALA A 144 -1.59 4.64 10.66
C ALA A 144 -2.94 5.32 10.91
N ARG A 145 -2.88 6.60 11.26
CA ARG A 145 -4.04 7.49 11.34
C ARG A 145 -3.70 8.86 10.75
N LEU A 146 -4.55 9.37 9.87
CA LEU A 146 -4.37 10.64 9.17
C LEU A 146 -5.11 11.76 9.90
N GLY A 147 -4.36 12.64 10.56
CA GLY A 147 -4.93 13.72 11.37
C GLY A 147 -5.59 14.84 10.56
N SER A 148 -5.24 14.99 9.28
CA SER A 148 -5.76 16.08 8.43
C SER A 148 -7.20 15.85 7.91
N PHE A 149 -7.81 14.68 8.15
CA PHE A 149 -9.13 14.29 7.61
C PHE A 149 -10.15 13.79 8.66
N ASN A 150 -10.14 14.33 9.88
CA ASN A 150 -10.94 13.80 11.00
C ASN A 150 -10.49 12.41 11.47
N ASP A 151 -9.18 12.19 11.56
CA ASP A 151 -8.60 10.98 12.12
C ASP A 151 -8.94 9.69 11.35
N VAL A 152 -8.75 9.74 10.03
CA VAL A 152 -8.99 8.60 9.12
C VAL A 152 -7.97 7.48 9.40
N PRO A 153 -8.40 6.23 9.61
CA PRO A 153 -7.45 5.14 9.78
C PRO A 153 -6.77 4.78 8.44
N VAL A 154 -5.60 4.16 8.53
CA VAL A 154 -4.96 3.45 7.42
C VAL A 154 -4.83 2.01 7.84
N HIS A 155 -5.59 1.13 7.19
CA HIS A 155 -5.54 -0.30 7.42
C HIS A 155 -4.79 -1.03 6.31
N GLY A 156 -3.99 -2.02 6.72
CA GLY A 156 -3.61 -3.15 5.87
C GLY A 156 -4.28 -4.42 6.40
N PHE A 157 -4.02 -5.55 5.75
CA PHE A 157 -4.59 -6.83 6.17
C PHE A 157 -3.56 -7.94 6.05
N VAL A 158 -3.62 -8.93 6.94
CA VAL A 158 -2.91 -10.19 6.76
C VAL A 158 -3.92 -11.31 6.59
N ILE A 159 -3.74 -12.07 5.52
CA ILE A 159 -4.42 -13.33 5.30
C ILE A 159 -3.47 -14.43 5.77
N LYS A 160 -3.76 -15.06 6.90
CA LYS A 160 -3.03 -16.24 7.38
C LYS A 160 -3.51 -17.44 6.58
N HIS A 161 -2.79 -17.79 5.52
CA HIS A 161 -3.15 -18.89 4.64
C HIS A 161 -2.41 -20.18 5.05
N PRO A 162 -3.12 -21.32 5.25
CA PRO A 162 -2.54 -22.53 5.84
C PRO A 162 -1.44 -23.18 4.98
N ARG A 163 -1.44 -22.94 3.66
CA ARG A 163 -0.46 -23.51 2.72
C ARG A 163 0.51 -22.50 2.13
N ALA A 164 0.11 -21.24 1.98
CA ALA A 164 0.91 -20.19 1.34
C ALA A 164 1.70 -19.37 2.36
N GLY A 165 1.40 -19.51 3.65
CA GLY A 165 1.92 -18.63 4.70
C GLY A 165 1.14 -17.32 4.78
N ALA A 166 1.71 -16.33 5.49
CA ALA A 166 1.06 -15.03 5.63
C ALA A 166 1.14 -14.24 4.31
N ILE A 167 -0.01 -13.75 3.84
CA ILE A 167 -0.15 -12.88 2.68
C ILE A 167 -0.54 -11.50 3.22
N LEU A 168 0.30 -10.50 2.99
CA LEU A 168 0.06 -9.13 3.42
C LEU A 168 -0.61 -8.33 2.31
N VAL A 169 -1.67 -7.60 2.63
CA VAL A 169 -2.37 -6.67 1.75
C VAL A 169 -2.10 -5.25 2.26
N ASP A 170 -1.35 -4.49 1.47
CA ASP A 170 -0.84 -3.15 1.79
C ASP A 170 0.03 -3.05 3.04
N THR A 171 0.92 -2.06 3.06
CA THR A 171 2.00 -1.92 4.05
C THR A 171 1.96 -0.60 4.81
N GLY A 172 0.95 0.24 4.57
CA GLY A 172 0.77 1.48 5.30
C GLY A 172 1.69 2.59 4.80
N VAL A 173 2.02 3.52 5.71
CA VAL A 173 2.77 4.75 5.41
C VAL A 173 4.28 4.55 5.67
N GLY A 174 5.12 5.09 4.79
CA GLY A 174 6.58 5.07 4.90
C GLY A 174 7.15 6.24 5.70
N TRP A 175 8.47 6.47 5.58
CA TRP A 175 9.19 7.62 6.13
C TRP A 175 10.08 8.16 4.99
N PRO A 176 10.03 9.47 4.59
CA PRO A 176 10.28 10.64 5.44
C PRO A 176 9.35 11.89 5.20
N THR A 177 9.73 13.01 5.81
CA THR A 177 8.95 14.03 6.57
C THR A 177 7.81 14.82 5.92
N ASP A 178 7.85 15.24 4.65
CA ASP A 178 6.90 16.26 4.16
C ASP A 178 5.46 15.74 4.09
N VAL A 179 5.26 14.53 3.55
CA VAL A 179 3.94 13.88 3.49
C VAL A 179 3.44 13.56 4.91
N ILE A 180 4.31 13.09 5.79
CA ILE A 180 3.95 12.80 7.19
C ILE A 180 3.48 14.07 7.91
N HIS A 181 4.17 15.19 7.70
CA HIS A 181 3.81 16.48 8.30
C HIS A 181 2.53 17.06 7.71
N GLU A 182 2.38 17.05 6.38
CA GLU A 182 1.19 17.54 5.67
C GLU A 182 -0.08 16.80 6.09
N TRP A 183 0.01 15.47 6.22
CA TRP A 183 -1.13 14.62 6.56
C TRP A 183 -1.29 14.36 8.06
N ARG A 184 -0.39 14.92 8.88
CA ARG A 184 -0.36 14.75 10.35
C ARG A 184 -0.46 13.27 10.73
N VAL A 185 0.36 12.44 10.08
CA VAL A 185 0.27 10.98 10.18
C VAL A 185 0.75 10.52 11.55
N VAL A 186 -0.11 9.80 12.27
CA VAL A 186 0.29 8.97 13.41
C VAL A 186 0.62 7.60 12.86
N ASN A 187 1.89 7.37 12.55
CA ASN A 187 2.37 6.17 11.86
C ASN A 187 2.78 5.07 12.84
N ARG A 188 2.59 3.80 12.48
CA ARG A 188 3.04 2.62 13.22
C ARG A 188 3.90 1.74 12.30
N HIS A 189 4.98 1.17 12.82
CA HIS A 189 5.77 0.24 12.04
C HIS A 189 4.99 -1.04 11.80
N ALA A 190 4.90 -1.48 10.55
CA ALA A 190 4.19 -2.70 10.17
C ALA A 190 4.73 -3.92 10.92
N ALA A 191 6.03 -3.94 11.24
CA ALA A 191 6.64 -4.99 12.07
C ALA A 191 6.04 -5.06 13.48
N ASP A 192 5.80 -3.91 14.12
CA ASP A 192 5.22 -3.85 15.47
C ASP A 192 3.75 -4.28 15.44
N VAL A 193 3.00 -3.84 14.43
CA VAL A 193 1.58 -4.20 14.26
C VAL A 193 1.43 -5.70 13.95
N LEU A 194 2.34 -6.29 13.16
CA LEU A 194 2.37 -7.74 12.92
C LEU A 194 2.64 -8.52 14.22
N ALA A 195 3.54 -8.02 15.07
CA ALA A 195 3.90 -8.68 16.32
C ALA A 195 2.73 -8.77 17.31
N GLU A 196 1.77 -7.83 17.25
CA GLU A 196 0.50 -7.88 18.02
C GLU A 196 -0.39 -9.07 17.64
N HIS A 197 -0.11 -9.71 16.50
CA HIS A 197 -0.85 -10.85 15.96
C HIS A 197 0.03 -12.10 15.81
N ASP A 198 1.10 -12.19 16.61
CA ASP A 198 2.06 -13.30 16.64
C ASP A 198 2.77 -13.54 15.29
N LEU A 199 2.99 -12.48 14.52
CA LEU A 199 3.69 -12.52 13.23
C LEU A 199 4.92 -11.60 13.24
N SER A 200 5.96 -12.02 12.53
CA SER A 200 7.10 -11.18 12.19
C SER A 200 7.08 -10.83 10.71
N PRO A 201 7.82 -9.80 10.26
CA PRO A 201 7.97 -9.54 8.84
C PRO A 201 8.45 -10.74 8.02
N ALA A 202 9.29 -11.60 8.60
CA ALA A 202 9.84 -12.78 7.92
C ALA A 202 8.81 -13.89 7.65
N ASP A 203 7.65 -13.84 8.34
CA ASP A 203 6.55 -14.79 8.12
C ASP A 203 5.72 -14.43 6.89
N VAL A 204 5.79 -13.19 6.41
CA VAL A 204 5.11 -12.71 5.22
C VAL A 204 5.75 -13.32 3.98
N ARG A 205 5.00 -14.13 3.26
CA ARG A 205 5.48 -14.84 2.06
C ARG A 205 5.14 -14.11 0.77
N ILE A 206 4.07 -13.32 0.77
CA ILE A 206 3.54 -12.61 -0.38
C ILE A 206 3.06 -11.25 0.10
N VAL A 207 3.33 -10.20 -0.69
CA VAL A 207 2.70 -8.89 -0.52
C VAL A 207 1.82 -8.61 -1.72
N ILE A 208 0.57 -8.23 -1.49
CA ILE A 208 -0.34 -7.72 -2.51
C ILE A 208 -0.50 -6.24 -2.23
N ASN A 209 -0.14 -5.39 -3.20
CA ASN A 209 -0.47 -3.97 -3.13
C ASN A 209 -1.81 -3.76 -3.84
N SER A 210 -2.80 -3.18 -3.17
CA SER A 210 -4.06 -2.79 -3.80
C SER A 210 -3.82 -1.72 -4.87
N HIS A 211 -2.93 -0.78 -4.54
CA HIS A 211 -2.35 0.22 -5.43
C HIS A 211 -1.10 0.85 -4.79
N LEU A 212 -0.48 1.82 -5.44
CA LEU A 212 0.81 2.39 -5.00
C LEU A 212 0.71 3.85 -4.53
N HIS A 213 -0.40 4.24 -3.90
CA HIS A 213 -0.38 5.46 -3.10
C HIS A 213 0.46 5.28 -1.83
N TRP A 214 0.89 6.42 -1.31
CA TRP A 214 1.90 6.56 -0.26
C TRP A 214 1.51 5.88 1.06
N ASP A 215 0.21 5.77 1.33
CA ASP A 215 -0.38 5.14 2.51
C ASP A 215 -0.69 3.65 2.34
N HIS A 216 -0.41 3.07 1.16
CA HIS A 216 -0.60 1.65 0.87
C HIS A 216 0.70 0.90 0.63
N CYS A 217 1.75 1.58 0.16
CA CYS A 217 3.03 0.95 -0.22
C CYS A 217 4.23 1.41 0.62
N GLY A 218 4.00 2.30 1.58
CA GLY A 218 5.04 3.06 2.25
C GLY A 218 6.06 2.24 3.04
N GLN A 219 5.70 1.04 3.48
CA GLN A 219 6.61 0.14 4.21
C GLN A 219 7.00 -1.10 3.40
N ASN A 220 6.81 -1.12 2.08
CA ASN A 220 7.14 -2.27 1.25
C ASN A 220 8.59 -2.75 1.44
N ALA A 221 9.55 -1.85 1.63
CA ALA A 221 10.96 -2.19 1.84
C ALA A 221 11.23 -3.10 3.07
N VAL A 222 10.33 -3.11 4.07
CA VAL A 222 10.37 -4.04 5.21
C VAL A 222 10.25 -5.50 4.73
N PHE A 223 9.50 -5.71 3.66
CA PHE A 223 9.15 -7.03 3.10
C PHE A 223 9.92 -7.36 1.83
N LYS A 224 11.11 -6.77 1.63
CA LYS A 224 11.98 -6.98 0.44
C LYS A 224 12.31 -8.44 0.07
N HIS A 225 12.04 -9.38 0.98
CA HIS A 225 12.25 -10.81 0.76
C HIS A 225 11.04 -11.50 0.12
N ALA A 226 9.87 -10.86 0.07
CA ALA A 226 8.65 -11.37 -0.56
C ALA A 226 8.45 -10.76 -1.96
N PRO A 227 7.76 -11.45 -2.89
CA PRO A 227 7.25 -10.84 -4.12
C PRO A 227 6.07 -9.90 -3.84
N PHE A 228 5.98 -8.83 -4.64
CA PHE A 228 4.91 -7.85 -4.63
C PHE A 228 3.99 -8.06 -5.84
N HIS A 229 2.76 -8.50 -5.60
CA HIS A 229 1.74 -8.64 -6.63
C HIS A 229 1.04 -7.30 -6.85
N ILE A 230 1.08 -6.82 -8.08
CA ILE A 230 0.53 -5.51 -8.48
C ILE A 230 0.14 -5.52 -9.95
N GLN A 231 -0.86 -4.72 -10.31
CA GLN A 231 -1.21 -4.53 -11.72
C GLN A 231 -0.07 -3.79 -12.45
N ARG A 232 0.28 -4.25 -13.66
CA ARG A 232 1.26 -3.57 -14.52
C ARG A 232 0.92 -2.11 -14.74
N SER A 233 -0.35 -1.83 -15.00
CA SER A 233 -0.87 -0.48 -15.21
C SER A 233 -0.71 0.43 -13.99
N GLU A 234 -0.67 -0.14 -12.78
CA GLU A 234 -0.45 0.61 -11.54
C GLU A 234 1.01 0.94 -11.32
N LEU A 235 1.91 -0.04 -11.51
CA LEU A 235 3.35 0.22 -11.40
C LEU A 235 3.81 1.26 -12.43
N ASP A 236 3.31 1.14 -13.67
CA ASP A 236 3.59 2.10 -14.74
C ASP A 236 3.08 3.50 -14.41
N ARG A 237 1.88 3.61 -13.82
CA ARG A 237 1.31 4.87 -13.34
C ARG A 237 2.17 5.46 -12.22
N ALA A 238 2.45 4.68 -11.18
CA ALA A 238 3.15 5.13 -10.00
C ALA A 238 4.56 5.65 -10.32
N ARG A 239 5.30 4.95 -11.21
CA ARG A 239 6.61 5.43 -11.69
C ARG A 239 6.57 6.79 -12.39
N ARG A 240 5.45 7.14 -13.04
CA ARG A 240 5.28 8.43 -13.71
C ARG A 240 4.82 9.53 -12.75
N GLU A 241 3.91 9.19 -11.84
CA GLU A 241 3.13 10.16 -11.05
C GLU A 241 3.66 10.31 -9.62
N GLU A 242 4.05 9.22 -8.96
CA GLU A 242 4.40 9.15 -7.53
C GLU A 242 5.90 9.37 -7.27
N LYS A 243 6.47 10.40 -7.90
CA LYS A 243 7.94 10.62 -7.87
C LYS A 243 8.51 10.83 -6.47
N LYS A 244 7.72 11.40 -5.55
CA LYS A 244 8.16 11.68 -4.17
C LYS A 244 8.24 10.41 -3.31
N THR A 245 7.48 9.39 -3.64
CA THR A 245 7.35 8.13 -2.89
C THR A 245 7.83 6.94 -3.70
N ALA A 246 8.48 7.17 -4.84
CA ALA A 246 9.03 6.14 -5.72
C ALA A 246 9.94 5.16 -4.96
N ASP A 247 10.79 5.67 -4.07
CA ASP A 247 11.70 4.85 -3.27
C ASP A 247 10.98 3.94 -2.25
N TRP A 248 9.67 4.14 -2.01
CA TRP A 248 8.89 3.28 -1.13
C TRP A 248 8.46 1.99 -1.83
N PHE A 249 8.23 2.02 -3.14
CA PHE A 249 7.84 0.82 -3.90
C PHE A 249 8.91 0.33 -4.88
N ASP A 250 9.69 1.22 -5.52
CA ASP A 250 10.72 0.89 -6.52
C ASP A 250 12.14 0.89 -5.92
N PHE A 251 12.26 0.45 -4.66
CA PHE A 251 13.55 0.32 -3.99
C PHE A 251 14.40 -0.80 -4.59
N ALA A 252 15.72 -0.70 -4.40
CA ALA A 252 16.65 -1.73 -4.85
C ALA A 252 16.31 -3.10 -4.25
N GLY A 253 15.99 -4.07 -5.13
CA GLY A 253 15.60 -5.42 -4.74
C GLY A 253 14.09 -5.66 -4.61
N ALA A 254 13.25 -4.66 -4.90
CA ALA A 254 11.82 -4.89 -5.10
C ALA A 254 11.60 -5.93 -6.21
N ARG A 255 10.79 -6.95 -5.94
CA ARG A 255 10.46 -8.01 -6.89
C ARG A 255 8.96 -7.98 -7.18
N PHE A 256 8.59 -7.53 -8.36
CA PHE A 256 7.19 -7.41 -8.76
C PHE A 256 6.73 -8.62 -9.57
N GLU A 257 5.63 -9.22 -9.13
CA GLU A 257 4.83 -10.15 -9.93
C GLU A 257 3.71 -9.35 -10.58
N LEU A 258 3.90 -9.00 -11.86
CA LEU A 258 3.02 -8.09 -12.58
C LEU A 258 1.81 -8.81 -13.13
N LEU A 259 0.64 -8.22 -12.87
CA LEU A 259 -0.66 -8.73 -13.27
C LEU A 259 -1.28 -7.87 -14.36
N ASP A 260 -2.08 -8.50 -15.22
CA ASP A 260 -2.82 -7.87 -16.30
C ASP A 260 -4.31 -8.27 -16.18
N GLY A 261 -4.99 -7.78 -15.15
CA GLY A 261 -6.37 -8.14 -14.79
C GLY A 261 -6.47 -9.00 -13.54
N ASP A 262 -7.56 -9.75 -13.42
CA ASP A 262 -7.80 -10.62 -12.26
C ASP A 262 -6.83 -11.80 -12.25
N ALA A 263 -6.47 -12.27 -11.06
CA ALA A 263 -5.60 -13.43 -10.89
C ALA A 263 -5.84 -14.13 -9.55
N GLU A 264 -5.61 -15.44 -9.51
CA GLU A 264 -5.50 -16.18 -8.26
C GLU A 264 -4.05 -16.12 -7.78
N ILE A 265 -3.83 -15.64 -6.55
CA ILE A 265 -2.50 -15.44 -5.95
C ILE A 265 -2.09 -16.65 -5.12
N ALA A 266 -3.05 -17.20 -4.38
CA ALA A 266 -2.96 -18.46 -3.67
C ALA A 266 -4.35 -19.09 -3.69
N GLU A 267 -4.45 -20.39 -3.36
CA GLU A 267 -5.74 -21.08 -3.36
C GLU A 267 -6.79 -20.32 -2.55
N GLY A 268 -7.87 -19.88 -3.20
CA GLY A 268 -8.94 -19.11 -2.56
C GLY A 268 -8.58 -17.66 -2.20
N VAL A 269 -7.44 -17.14 -2.64
CA VAL A 269 -7.03 -15.73 -2.51
C VAL A 269 -6.81 -15.14 -3.89
N HIS A 270 -7.73 -14.28 -4.30
CA HIS A 270 -7.76 -13.66 -5.62
C HIS A 270 -7.50 -12.17 -5.52
N VAL A 271 -6.92 -11.61 -6.58
CA VAL A 271 -7.00 -10.18 -6.86
C VAL A 271 -7.97 -9.95 -8.00
N VAL A 272 -8.74 -8.88 -7.87
CA VAL A 272 -9.71 -8.46 -8.87
C VAL A 272 -9.38 -7.04 -9.29
N ALA A 273 -9.17 -6.83 -10.58
CA ALA A 273 -8.92 -5.50 -11.12
C ALA A 273 -10.15 -4.61 -10.91
N THR A 274 -9.95 -3.50 -10.20
CA THR A 274 -10.98 -2.53 -9.83
C THR A 274 -10.52 -1.10 -10.14
N PRO A 275 -10.18 -0.80 -11.42
CA PRO A 275 -9.65 0.50 -11.80
C PRO A 275 -10.69 1.61 -11.57
N GLY A 276 -10.22 2.81 -11.25
CA GLY A 276 -11.07 3.98 -11.05
C GLY A 276 -10.55 4.90 -9.96
N HIS A 277 -10.15 4.33 -8.82
CA HIS A 277 -9.38 5.08 -7.82
C HIS A 277 -8.04 5.50 -8.43
N THR A 278 -7.23 4.50 -8.81
CA THR A 278 -6.12 4.64 -9.75
C THR A 278 -6.37 3.81 -11.02
N THR A 279 -5.54 3.97 -12.04
CA THR A 279 -5.68 3.22 -13.31
C THR A 279 -5.43 1.73 -13.17
N GLY A 280 -4.65 1.29 -12.19
CA GLY A 280 -4.36 -0.12 -11.93
C GLY A 280 -4.75 -0.59 -10.52
N HIS A 281 -5.67 0.11 -9.86
CA HIS A 281 -6.21 -0.33 -8.58
C HIS A 281 -6.79 -1.75 -8.67
N GLN A 282 -6.55 -2.56 -7.64
CA GLN A 282 -7.11 -3.90 -7.46
C GLN A 282 -7.61 -4.13 -6.04
N SER A 283 -8.67 -4.93 -5.90
CA SER A 283 -9.21 -5.38 -4.61
C SER A 283 -8.82 -6.84 -4.38
N VAL A 284 -8.70 -7.26 -3.13
CA VAL A 284 -8.39 -8.66 -2.77
C VAL A 284 -9.66 -9.36 -2.33
N VAL A 285 -9.91 -10.54 -2.88
CA VAL A 285 -11.08 -11.38 -2.61
C VAL A 285 -10.61 -12.70 -2.03
N VAL A 286 -11.14 -13.06 -0.86
CA VAL A 286 -10.81 -14.30 -0.15
C VAL A 286 -12.05 -15.16 -0.07
N ASP A 287 -11.92 -16.41 -0.53
CA ASP A 287 -12.93 -17.43 -0.39
C ASP A 287 -12.90 -17.99 1.04
N LEU A 288 -14.00 -17.78 1.77
CA LEU A 288 -14.22 -18.31 3.12
C LEU A 288 -15.41 -19.28 3.10
N PRO A 289 -15.56 -20.15 4.13
CA PRO A 289 -16.68 -21.07 4.21
C PRO A 289 -18.07 -20.40 4.21
N ASP A 290 -18.16 -19.15 4.68
CA ASP A 290 -19.38 -18.34 4.79
C ASP A 290 -19.60 -17.39 3.60
N GLY A 291 -18.68 -17.37 2.63
CA GLY A 291 -18.76 -16.59 1.41
C GLY A 291 -17.47 -15.83 1.11
N LYS A 292 -17.57 -14.78 0.29
CA LYS A 292 -16.39 -14.00 -0.11
C LYS A 292 -16.15 -12.84 0.85
N ALA A 293 -14.96 -12.75 1.44
CA ALA A 293 -14.49 -11.53 2.09
C ALA A 293 -13.69 -10.69 1.10
N VAL A 294 -13.88 -9.37 1.12
CA VAL A 294 -13.25 -8.44 0.19
C VAL A 294 -12.49 -7.38 0.99
N MET A 295 -11.17 -7.34 0.81
CA MET A 295 -10.37 -6.18 1.17
C MET A 295 -10.40 -5.23 -0.02
N ILE A 296 -11.21 -4.18 0.11
CA ILE A 296 -11.64 -3.38 -1.04
C ILE A 296 -10.55 -2.46 -1.58
N GLY A 297 -9.49 -2.21 -0.81
CA GLY A 297 -8.55 -1.13 -1.08
C GLY A 297 -9.28 0.21 -1.04
N ASP A 298 -9.03 1.02 -2.05
CA ASP A 298 -9.60 2.36 -2.21
C ASP A 298 -10.67 2.42 -3.31
N ALA A 299 -11.19 1.27 -3.75
CA ALA A 299 -12.39 1.26 -4.58
C ALA A 299 -13.58 1.94 -3.84
N ALA A 300 -13.58 1.97 -2.50
CA ALA A 300 -14.32 2.92 -1.69
C ALA A 300 -13.57 3.19 -0.39
N TYR A 301 -13.40 4.45 0.00
CA TYR A 301 -12.72 4.79 1.26
C TYR A 301 -13.53 4.37 2.49
N THR A 302 -14.86 4.49 2.43
CA THR A 302 -15.74 4.23 3.57
C THR A 302 -16.88 3.28 3.25
N ALA A 303 -17.45 2.71 4.30
CA ALA A 303 -18.63 1.85 4.19
C ALA A 303 -19.84 2.59 3.58
N ASP A 304 -19.96 3.90 3.82
CA ASP A 304 -21.08 4.70 3.29
C ASP A 304 -20.90 4.97 1.79
N ILE A 305 -19.67 5.31 1.36
CA ILE A 305 -19.35 5.45 -0.07
C ILE A 305 -19.59 4.13 -0.81
N TYR A 306 -19.22 3.00 -0.22
CA TYR A 306 -19.49 1.69 -0.80
C TYR A 306 -20.99 1.46 -0.97
N ARG A 307 -21.80 1.62 0.09
CA ARG A 307 -23.25 1.38 0.04
C ARG A 307 -23.98 2.30 -0.94
N GLU A 308 -23.63 3.59 -0.95
CA GLU A 308 -24.29 4.60 -1.77
C GLU A 308 -23.80 4.57 -3.23
N ALA A 309 -22.57 4.09 -3.46
CA ALA A 309 -21.91 3.98 -4.75
C ALA A 309 -22.06 5.23 -5.62
N ASP A 310 -22.82 5.14 -6.72
CA ASP A 310 -23.00 6.26 -7.66
C ASP A 310 -23.70 7.47 -7.02
N ALA A 311 -24.50 7.24 -5.97
CA ALA A 311 -25.22 8.28 -5.24
C ALA A 311 -24.39 8.94 -4.12
N ALA A 312 -23.20 8.42 -3.81
CA ALA A 312 -22.37 8.91 -2.72
C ALA A 312 -21.96 10.38 -2.93
N ASP A 313 -22.10 11.20 -1.89
CA ASP A 313 -21.53 12.55 -1.85
C ASP A 313 -20.01 12.48 -1.62
N LEU A 314 -19.25 12.72 -2.67
CA LEU A 314 -17.79 12.69 -2.65
C LEU A 314 -17.16 14.08 -2.44
N SER A 315 -17.95 15.11 -2.10
CA SER A 315 -17.42 16.46 -1.88
C SER A 315 -16.34 16.51 -0.79
N ARG A 316 -16.42 15.60 0.18
CA ARG A 316 -15.41 15.42 1.26
C ARG A 316 -14.24 14.52 0.88
N TRP A 317 -14.31 13.86 -0.28
CA TRP A 317 -13.37 12.84 -0.74
C TRP A 317 -12.92 13.11 -2.19
N PRO A 318 -12.29 14.27 -2.48
CA PRO A 318 -11.91 14.64 -3.85
C PRO A 318 -10.95 13.64 -4.51
N GLY A 319 -10.21 12.84 -3.71
CA GLY A 319 -9.30 11.80 -4.18
C GLY A 319 -9.94 10.42 -4.44
N GLN A 320 -11.24 10.23 -4.15
CA GLN A 320 -11.88 8.91 -4.23
C GLN A 320 -11.74 8.25 -5.62
N HIS A 321 -11.69 9.02 -6.69
CA HIS A 321 -11.48 8.50 -8.04
C HIS A 321 -10.61 9.41 -8.91
N SER A 322 -9.69 8.82 -9.67
CA SER A 322 -9.07 9.46 -10.85
C SER A 322 -9.97 9.36 -12.09
N ASN A 323 -10.82 8.33 -12.17
CA ASN A 323 -11.76 8.12 -13.26
C ASN A 323 -13.11 7.62 -12.76
N ARG A 324 -14.10 8.54 -12.67
CA ARG A 324 -15.45 8.24 -12.16
C ARG A 324 -16.11 7.08 -12.91
N LYS A 325 -16.04 7.05 -14.23
CA LYS A 325 -16.73 6.02 -15.04
C LYS A 325 -16.15 4.64 -14.78
N ALA A 326 -14.83 4.52 -14.64
CA ALA A 326 -14.17 3.25 -14.29
C ALA A 326 -14.50 2.86 -12.85
N TRP A 327 -14.40 3.81 -11.92
CA TRP A 327 -14.70 3.62 -10.50
C TRP A 327 -16.13 3.09 -10.27
N THR A 328 -17.13 3.70 -10.90
CA THR A 328 -18.52 3.23 -10.89
C THR A 328 -18.66 1.77 -11.36
N ARG A 329 -17.95 1.38 -12.44
CA ARG A 329 -18.01 -0.01 -12.94
C ARG A 329 -17.39 -0.97 -11.94
N SER A 330 -16.26 -0.58 -11.34
CA SER A 330 -15.57 -1.38 -10.32
C SER A 330 -16.44 -1.57 -9.07
N LEU A 331 -17.12 -0.53 -8.58
CA LEU A 331 -18.06 -0.67 -7.45
C LEU A 331 -19.25 -1.56 -7.79
N LYS A 332 -19.87 -1.40 -8.96
CA LYS A 332 -20.96 -2.28 -9.41
C LYS A 332 -20.51 -3.74 -9.50
N ARG A 333 -19.28 -3.96 -9.97
CA ARG A 333 -18.67 -5.28 -10.03
C ARG A 333 -18.51 -5.89 -8.63
N LEU A 334 -17.95 -5.14 -7.68
CA LEU A 334 -17.78 -5.61 -6.30
C LEU A 334 -19.12 -5.90 -5.62
N HIS A 335 -20.13 -5.05 -5.79
CA HIS A 335 -21.49 -5.32 -5.32
C HIS A 335 -22.08 -6.59 -5.91
N GLY A 336 -21.89 -6.82 -7.22
CA GLY A 336 -22.37 -8.01 -7.92
C GLY A 336 -21.71 -9.32 -7.47
N MET A 337 -20.63 -9.27 -6.69
CA MET A 337 -20.05 -10.46 -6.06
C MET A 337 -20.83 -10.92 -4.83
N HIS A 338 -21.73 -10.09 -4.29
CA HIS A 338 -22.46 -10.34 -3.05
C HIS A 338 -21.52 -10.78 -1.91
N PRO A 339 -20.50 -9.97 -1.55
CA PRO A 339 -19.52 -10.37 -0.56
C PRO A 339 -20.17 -10.56 0.81
N HIS A 340 -19.72 -11.59 1.52
CA HIS A 340 -20.08 -11.85 2.92
C HIS A 340 -19.50 -10.78 3.85
N ALA A 341 -18.34 -10.22 3.52
CA ALA A 341 -17.72 -9.15 4.29
C ALA A 341 -16.93 -8.22 3.36
N VAL A 342 -16.99 -6.92 3.63
CA VAL A 342 -16.17 -5.90 2.96
C VAL A 342 -15.41 -5.12 4.01
N HIS A 343 -14.09 -5.10 3.86
CA HIS A 343 -13.15 -4.43 4.74
C HIS A 343 -12.48 -3.26 4.01
N PHE A 344 -12.33 -2.14 4.72
CA PHE A 344 -11.87 -0.87 4.15
C PHE A 344 -10.51 -0.45 4.70
N CYS A 345 -9.71 0.20 3.86
CA CYS A 345 -8.44 0.82 4.28
C CYS A 345 -8.68 2.06 5.16
N HIS A 346 -9.77 2.79 4.92
CA HIS A 346 -10.05 4.08 5.57
C HIS A 346 -11.34 4.12 6.40
N ASP A 347 -11.85 2.95 6.78
CA ASP A 347 -13.00 2.81 7.68
C ASP A 347 -12.86 1.51 8.51
N THR A 348 -13.09 1.61 9.83
CA THR A 348 -12.98 0.46 10.74
C THR A 348 -14.22 -0.43 10.67
N ARG A 349 -15.35 0.10 10.18
CA ARG A 349 -16.57 -0.70 9.98
C ARG A 349 -16.29 -1.81 8.95
N THR A 350 -17.04 -2.89 9.08
CA THR A 350 -17.12 -3.95 8.05
C THR A 350 -18.55 -3.94 7.53
N VAL A 351 -18.73 -4.02 6.22
CA VAL A 351 -20.05 -4.20 5.61
C VAL A 351 -20.27 -5.70 5.42
N ALA A 352 -21.29 -6.24 6.07
CA ALA A 352 -21.79 -7.59 5.84
C ALA A 352 -23.09 -7.51 5.01
N PRO A 353 -23.53 -8.59 4.34
CA PRO A 353 -24.81 -8.61 3.67
C PRO A 353 -25.93 -8.30 4.67
N SER A 354 -26.80 -7.38 4.28
CA SER A 354 -28.04 -7.00 4.98
C SER A 354 -29.08 -8.11 4.95
#